data_AF-A0A2I0VFZ2-F1
#
_entry.id   AF-A0A2I0VFZ2-F1
#
_cell.length_a   1.000
_cell.length_b   1.000
_cell.length_c   1.000
_cell.angle_alpha   90.00
_cell.angle_beta   90.00
_cell.angle_gamma   90.00
#
_symmetry.space_group_name_H-M   'P 1'
#
loop_
_entity.id
_entity.type
_entity.pdbx_description
1 polymer ?
#
loop_
_entity_poly.entity_id
_entity_poly.type
_entity_poly.pdbx_seq_one_letter_code
_entity_poly.pdbx_strand_id
1 'polypeptide(L)' 'MNKEYSFKRESVAKLFRQALKARLELPECKRPEESKHSGDPNYCPYHRVVSHPIEDCYVFKDWLEKI' A
#
# COMPACT_ATOMS: atom_id res chain seq x y z
N MET A 1 -13.31 11.33 -5.59
CA MET A 1 -12.96 11.55 -4.17
C MET A 1 -11.46 11.82 -4.09
N ASN A 2 -11.06 13.08 -3.93
CA ASN A 2 -9.69 13.41 -3.55
C ASN A 2 -9.66 13.46 -2.02
N LYS A 3 -9.06 12.45 -1.39
CA LYS A 3 -8.70 12.53 0.03
C LYS A 3 -7.35 13.22 0.12
N GLU A 4 -7.29 14.32 0.84
CA GLU A 4 -6.05 15.01 1.20
C GLU A 4 -5.46 14.33 2.44
N TYR A 5 -4.15 14.13 2.43
CA TYR A 5 -3.41 13.44 3.48
C TYR A 5 -2.30 14.37 3.97
N SER A 6 -1.96 14.29 5.26
CA SER A 6 -0.95 15.17 5.88
C SER A 6 0.48 14.88 5.40
N PHE A 7 0.69 13.73 4.76
CA PHE A 7 1.96 13.30 4.17
C PHE A 7 1.96 13.38 2.64
N LYS A 8 3.15 13.54 2.05
CA LYS A 8 3.34 13.53 0.60
C LYS A 8 3.13 12.14 0.00
N ARG A 9 2.65 12.08 -1.24
CA ARG A 9 2.49 10.84 -2.02
C ARG A 9 3.79 10.03 -2.11
N GLU A 10 4.90 10.70 -2.42
CA GLU A 10 6.24 10.11 -2.49
C GLU A 10 6.68 9.45 -1.16
N SER A 11 6.21 9.97 -0.02
CA SER A 11 6.54 9.44 1.31
C SER A 11 5.80 8.14 1.61
N VAL A 12 4.66 7.87 0.96
CA VAL A 12 3.81 6.70 1.22
C VAL A 12 4.59 5.40 1.04
N ALA A 13 5.36 5.29 -0.05
CA ALA A 13 6.17 4.10 -0.30
C ALA A 13 7.26 3.89 0.77
N LYS A 14 7.85 4.98 1.27
CA LYS A 14 8.86 4.92 2.34
C LYS A 14 8.23 4.51 3.66
N LEU A 15 7.10 5.12 4.03
CA LEU A 15 6.34 4.80 5.24
C LEU A 15 5.87 3.35 5.23
N PHE A 16 5.42 2.85 4.08
CA PHE A 16 5.06 1.43 3.91
C PHE A 16 6.23 0.50 4.22
N ARG A 17 7.42 0.79 3.68
CA ARG A 17 8.63 0.00 3.99
C ARG A 17 9.00 0.06 5.47
N GLN A 18 8.80 1.21 6.12
CA GLN A 18 9.04 1.34 7.57
C GLN A 18 8.02 0.55 8.38
N ALA A 19 6.73 0.61 8.01
CA ALA A 19 5.67 -0.15 8.64
C ALA A 19 5.89 -1.66 8.51
N LEU A 20 6.31 -2.14 7.33
CA LEU A 20 6.70 -3.55 7.14
C LEU A 20 7.84 -3.98 8.06
N LYS A 21 8.86 -3.12 8.23
CA LYS A 21 9.96 -3.37 9.17
C LYS A 21 9.48 -3.41 10.62
N ALA A 22 8.46 -2.62 10.94
CA ALA A 22 7.80 -2.59 12.24
C ALA A 22 6.78 -3.74 12.44
N ARG A 23 6.78 -4.76 11.57
CA ARG A 23 5.86 -5.91 11.59
C ARG A 23 4.39 -5.55 11.33
N LEU A 24 4.13 -4.60 10.44
CA LEU A 24 2.79 -4.39 9.88
C LEU A 24 2.25 -5.72 9.33
N GLU A 25 1.14 -6.18 9.89
CA GLU A 25 0.42 -7.32 9.36
C GLU A 25 -0.34 -6.91 8.10
N LEU A 26 0.03 -7.51 6.98
CA LEU A 26 -0.66 -7.28 5.72
C LEU A 26 -1.92 -8.14 5.65
N PRO A 27 -3.02 -7.62 5.08
CA PRO A 27 -4.20 -8.43 4.83
C PRO A 27 -3.89 -9.64 3.95
N GLU A 28 -4.69 -10.69 4.11
CA GLU A 28 -4.59 -11.87 3.26
C GLU A 28 -4.81 -11.49 1.78
N CYS A 29 -3.96 -12.04 0.92
CA CYS A 29 -4.08 -11.81 -0.52
C CYS A 29 -5.33 -12.52 -1.03
N LYS A 30 -6.32 -11.75 -1.48
CA LYS A 30 -7.57 -12.32 -2.04
C LYS A 30 -7.38 -12.96 -3.42
N ARG A 31 -6.28 -12.68 -4.12
CA ARG A 31 -5.99 -13.13 -5.50
C ARG A 31 -4.54 -13.59 -5.62
N PRO A 32 -4.22 -14.84 -5.23
CA PRO A 32 -2.86 -15.36 -5.21
C PRO A 32 -2.19 -15.41 -6.60
N GLU A 33 -2.98 -15.46 -7.66
CA GLU A 33 -2.54 -15.37 -9.05
C GLU A 33 -1.86 -14.03 -9.38
N GLU A 34 -2.38 -12.91 -8.86
CA GLU A 34 -1.83 -11.57 -9.07
C GLU A 34 -0.64 -11.25 -8.16
N SER A 35 -0.43 -12.06 -7.12
CA SER A 35 0.75 -11.94 -6.24
C SER A 35 2.07 -12.14 -6.99
N LYS A 36 2.02 -12.81 -8.15
CA LYS A 36 3.18 -13.08 -9.00
C LYS A 36 3.57 -11.88 -9.87
N HIS A 37 2.76 -10.83 -9.89
CA HIS A 37 2.98 -9.63 -10.68
C HIS A 37 3.53 -8.46 -9.85
N SER A 38 4.39 -8.77 -8.89
CA SER A 38 5.05 -7.77 -8.03
C SER A 38 5.91 -6.75 -8.78
N GLY A 39 6.20 -6.99 -10.07
CA GLY A 39 6.86 -6.04 -10.97
C GLY A 39 5.93 -5.08 -11.70
N ASP A 40 4.60 -5.22 -11.57
CA ASP A 40 3.64 -4.33 -12.23
C ASP A 40 3.62 -2.96 -11.52
N PRO A 41 3.63 -1.83 -12.24
CA PRO A 41 3.54 -0.50 -11.63
C PRO A 41 2.22 -0.28 -10.85
N ASN A 42 1.17 -1.02 -11.17
CA ASN A 42 -0.10 -1.01 -10.45
C ASN A 42 -0.17 -2.07 -9.35
N TYR A 43 0.93 -2.76 -9.02
CA TYR A 43 0.94 -3.70 -7.91
C TYR A 43 0.85 -2.94 -6.58
N CYS A 44 -0.19 -3.26 -5.80
CA CYS A 44 -0.35 -2.77 -4.44
C CYS A 44 0.29 -3.78 -3.47
N PRO A 45 1.46 -3.49 -2.87
CA PRO A 45 2.09 -4.42 -1.93
C PRO A 45 1.30 -4.56 -0.62
N TYR A 46 0.44 -3.60 -0.27
CA TYR A 46 -0.44 -3.70 0.90
C TYR A 46 -1.52 -4.78 0.70
N HIS A 47 -2.19 -4.78 -0.46
CA HIS A 47 -3.23 -5.75 -0.79
C HIS A 47 -2.71 -7.01 -1.48
N ARG A 48 -1.45 -7.00 -1.93
CA ARG A 48 -0.78 -8.04 -2.71
C ARG A 48 -1.48 -8.38 -4.04
N VAL A 49 -2.08 -7.38 -4.69
CA VAL A 49 -2.82 -7.51 -5.96
C VAL A 49 -2.43 -6.42 -6.94
N VAL A 50 -2.68 -6.64 -8.23
CA VAL A 50 -2.48 -5.63 -9.28
C VAL A 50 -3.75 -4.81 -9.42
N SER A 51 -3.72 -3.56 -8.95
CA SER A 51 -4.87 -2.65 -8.99
C SER A 51 -4.44 -1.19 -8.96
N HIS A 52 -3.57 -0.83 -8.03
CA HIS A 52 -3.02 0.50 -7.87
C HIS A 52 -1.65 0.45 -7.19
N PRO A 53 -0.74 1.39 -7.44
CA PRO A 53 0.49 1.50 -6.68
C PRO A 53 0.19 1.81 -5.21
N ILE A 54 1.11 1.48 -4.30
CA ILE A 54 0.98 1.78 -2.86
C ILE A 54 0.68 3.27 -2.58
N GLU A 55 1.21 4.14 -3.43
CA GLU A 55 1.03 5.59 -3.41
C GLU A 55 -0.42 6.05 -3.60
N ASP A 56 -1.30 5.19 -4.10
CA ASP A 56 -2.73 5.47 -4.30
C ASP A 56 -3.63 4.57 -3.43
N CYS A 57 -3.03 3.77 -2.53
CA CYS A 57 -3.77 2.90 -1.63
C CYS A 57 -4.43 3.69 -0.51
N TYR A 58 -5.70 4.08 -0.68
CA TYR A 58 -6.46 4.80 0.35
C TYR A 58 -6.49 4.07 1.70
N VAL A 59 -6.62 2.73 1.69
CA VAL A 59 -6.64 1.93 2.94
C VAL A 59 -5.35 2.12 3.74
N PHE A 60 -4.21 2.05 3.08
CA PHE A 60 -2.92 2.24 3.72
C PHE A 60 -2.72 3.71 4.14
N LYS A 61 -3.16 4.66 3.32
CA LYS A 61 -3.09 6.08 3.67
C LYS A 61 -3.97 6.45 4.87
N ASP A 62 -5.19 5.93 4.95
CA ASP A 62 -6.07 6.08 6.10
C ASP A 62 -5.50 5.42 7.36
N TRP A 63 -4.76 4.31 7.21
CA TRP A 63 -4.03 3.70 8.32
C TRP A 63 -2.86 4.60 8.77
N LEU A 64 -2.12 5.21 7.85
CA LEU A 64 -1.02 6.12 8.15
C LEU A 64 -1.47 7.40 8.88
N GLU A 65 -2.61 7.99 8.52
CA GLU A 65 -3.14 9.18 9.24
C GLU A 65 -3.62 8.85 10.67
N LYS A 66 -3.88 7.58 10.96
CA LYS A 66 -4.36 7.13 12.27
C LYS A 66 -3.24 6.68 13.20
N ILE A 67 -2.01 6.57 12.70
CA ILE A 67 -0.83 6.21 13.48
C ILE A 67 -0.26 7.45 14.17
#